data_AF-C4JUF1-F1
#
_entry.id   AF-C4JUF1-F1
#
_cell.length_a   1.000
_cell.length_b   1.000
_cell.length_c   1.000
_cell.angle_alpha   90.00
_cell.angle_beta   90.00
_cell.angle_gamma   90.00
#
_symmetry.space_group_name_H-M   'P 1'
#
loop_
_entity.id
_entity.type
_entity.pdbx_description
1 polymer ?
#
loop_
_entity_poly.entity_id
_entity_poly.type
_entity_poly.pdbx_seq_one_letter_code
_entity_poly.pdbx_strand_id
1 'polypeptide(L)'
;MRILKQLGRLQLAFFHTHQPTQDQFLCLGLLPLGATLQERIAPRNITSIYALISARLTKVLALHEQGICHGDISHANIALGVHPEALHETFRWDDRSYIQLVEVPGPPPPRPANLPEYIVFHQFPLQTNRDDLSLLDIIDFGKGLSGG
;
A
#
# COMPACT_ATOMS: atom_id res chain seq x y z
N MET A 1 12.58 6.13 0.96
CA MET A 1 12.33 5.61 2.33
C MET A 1 12.26 6.68 3.42
N ARG A 2 13.06 7.77 3.38
CA ARG A 2 13.03 8.84 4.41
C ARG A 2 11.62 9.37 4.69
N ILE A 3 10.85 9.64 3.65
CA ILE A 3 9.48 10.17 3.75
C ILE A 3 8.53 9.15 4.41
N LEU A 4 8.51 7.90 3.96
CA LEU A 4 7.70 6.85 4.60
C LEU A 4 8.03 6.68 6.09
N LYS A 5 9.31 6.83 6.48
CA LYS A 5 9.72 6.83 7.89
C LYS A 5 9.28 8.08 8.64
N GLN A 6 9.43 9.27 8.04
CA GLN A 6 8.98 10.55 8.60
C GLN A 6 7.48 10.57 8.86
N LEU A 7 6.69 9.99 7.95
CA LEU A 7 5.25 9.87 8.06
C LEU A 7 4.80 8.74 8.99
N GLY A 8 5.72 7.95 9.56
CA GLY A 8 5.39 6.80 10.42
C GLY A 8 4.70 5.63 9.69
N ARG A 9 4.84 5.55 8.35
CA ARG A 9 4.15 4.57 7.50
C ARG A 9 4.97 3.33 7.20
N LEU A 10 6.30 3.44 7.31
CA LEU A 10 7.21 2.31 7.12
C LEU A 10 7.29 1.48 8.41
N GLN A 11 6.76 0.26 8.37
CA GLN A 11 6.84 -0.70 9.48
C GLN A 11 8.14 -1.50 9.42
N LEU A 12 8.56 -1.90 8.22
CA LEU A 12 9.78 -2.68 7.99
C LEU A 12 10.31 -2.47 6.57
N ALA A 13 11.61 -2.63 6.39
CA ALA A 13 12.26 -2.62 5.08
C ALA A 13 13.40 -3.64 5.05
N PHE A 14 13.48 -4.45 3.99
CA PHE A 14 14.54 -5.43 3.81
C PHE A 14 14.79 -5.70 2.33
N PHE A 15 15.97 -6.22 2.02
CA PHE A 15 16.26 -6.74 0.69
C PHE A 15 15.96 -8.24 0.65
N HIS A 16 15.25 -8.66 -0.39
CA HIS A 16 15.00 -10.06 -0.69
C HIS A 16 15.71 -10.43 -1.98
N THR A 17 16.52 -11.48 -1.94
CA THR A 17 17.07 -12.08 -3.16
C THR A 17 16.17 -13.24 -3.58
N HIS A 18 15.48 -13.06 -4.69
CA HIS A 18 14.66 -14.13 -5.25
C HIS A 18 15.56 -15.23 -5.81
N GLN A 19 15.21 -16.47 -5.47
CA GLN A 19 15.82 -17.66 -6.05
C GLN A 19 14.78 -18.27 -7.00
N PRO A 20 15.18 -18.64 -8.24
CA PRO A 20 16.54 -18.85 -8.73
C PRO A 20 17.18 -17.63 -9.41
N THR A 21 16.40 -16.59 -9.72
CA THR A 21 16.83 -15.55 -10.68
C THR A 21 17.95 -14.65 -10.15
N GLN A 22 18.26 -14.71 -8.86
CA GLN A 22 19.18 -13.82 -8.14
C GLN A 22 18.77 -12.34 -8.15
N ASP A 23 17.54 -12.04 -8.58
CA ASP A 23 17.04 -10.68 -8.57
C ASP A 23 16.92 -10.18 -7.12
N GLN A 24 17.37 -8.94 -6.90
CA GLN A 24 17.26 -8.29 -5.61
C GLN A 24 16.08 -7.34 -5.60
N PHE A 25 15.18 -7.55 -4.66
CA PHE A 25 13.99 -6.74 -4.45
C PHE A 25 14.12 -5.98 -3.13
N LEU A 26 13.77 -4.68 -3.16
CA LEU A 26 13.54 -3.92 -1.94
C LEU A 26 12.08 -4.16 -1.51
N CYS A 27 11.90 -4.84 -0.39
CA CYS A 27 10.59 -5.10 0.20
C CYS A 27 10.31 -4.07 1.30
N LEU A 28 9.13 -3.45 1.24
CA LEU A 28 8.69 -2.45 2.22
C LEU A 28 7.37 -2.94 2.83
N GLY A 29 7.35 -3.14 4.15
CA GLY A 29 6.10 -3.38 4.87
C GLY A 29 5.50 -2.06 5.33
N LEU A 30 4.29 -1.79 4.88
CA LEU A 30 3.52 -0.58 5.16
C LEU A 30 2.27 -0.91 5.97
N LEU A 31 1.59 0.11 6.48
CA LEU A 31 0.23 -0.06 6.99
C LEU A 31 -0.69 -0.50 5.84
N PRO A 32 -1.68 -1.37 6.11
CA PRO A 32 -2.58 -1.87 5.10
C PRO A 32 -3.49 -0.74 4.59
N LEU A 33 -3.71 -0.74 3.28
CA LEU A 33 -4.57 0.21 2.57
C LEU A 33 -5.64 -0.54 1.79
N GLY A 34 -6.78 0.11 1.58
CA GLY A 34 -7.85 -0.40 0.73
C GLY A 34 -7.55 -0.17 -0.75
N ALA A 35 -8.60 -0.28 -1.56
CA ALA A 35 -8.53 -0.03 -2.99
C ALA A 35 -8.12 1.41 -3.31
N THR A 36 -7.42 1.56 -4.42
CA THR A 36 -7.11 2.88 -5.00
C THR A 36 -8.35 3.50 -5.62
N LEU A 37 -8.32 4.81 -5.86
CA LEU A 37 -9.39 5.47 -6.62
C LEU A 37 -9.46 4.98 -8.08
N GLN A 38 -8.36 4.44 -8.63
CA GLN A 38 -8.36 3.81 -9.96
C GLN A 38 -9.23 2.55 -10.00
N GLU A 39 -9.24 1.76 -8.92
CA GLU A 39 -9.99 0.51 -8.82
C GLU A 39 -11.45 0.74 -8.37
N ARG A 40 -11.80 1.98 -7.98
CA ARG A 40 -13.14 2.33 -7.49
C ARG A 40 -14.01 2.93 -8.60
N ILE A 41 -15.29 2.58 -8.56
CA ILE A 41 -16.36 3.22 -9.35
C ILE A 41 -16.61 4.64 -8.81
N ALA A 42 -16.63 5.63 -9.72
CA ALA A 42 -16.72 7.06 -9.42
C ALA A 42 -17.82 7.44 -8.41
N PRO A 43 -17.61 8.50 -7.59
CA PRO A 43 -18.64 9.03 -6.69
C PRO A 43 -19.92 9.37 -7.45
N ARG A 44 -21.07 9.00 -6.89
CA ARG A 44 -22.37 9.03 -7.60
C ARG A 44 -23.13 10.35 -7.45
N ASN A 45 -22.71 11.25 -6.55
CA ASN A 45 -23.38 12.52 -6.30
C ASN A 45 -22.39 13.63 -5.93
N ILE A 46 -22.86 14.88 -6.04
CA ILE A 46 -22.05 16.08 -5.83
C ILE A 46 -21.48 16.19 -4.41
N THR A 47 -22.23 15.73 -3.41
CA THR A 47 -21.79 15.73 -2.00
C THR A 47 -20.58 14.81 -1.81
N SER A 48 -20.64 13.59 -2.35
CA SER A 48 -19.53 12.64 -2.30
C SER A 48 -18.32 13.12 -3.10
N ILE A 49 -18.53 13.83 -4.22
CA ILE A 49 -17.45 14.47 -4.98
C ILE A 49 -16.77 15.54 -4.13
N TYR A 50 -17.53 16.42 -3.51
CA TYR A 50 -17.01 17.50 -2.68
C TYR A 50 -16.22 16.95 -1.48
N ALA A 51 -16.76 15.93 -0.81
CA ALA A 51 -16.09 15.27 0.32
C ALA A 51 -14.76 14.62 -0.10
N LEU A 52 -14.71 13.97 -1.26
CA LEU A 52 -13.48 13.35 -1.79
C LEU A 52 -12.43 14.41 -2.15
N ILE A 53 -12.82 15.49 -2.82
CA ILE A 53 -11.92 16.60 -3.15
C ILE A 53 -11.35 17.21 -1.86
N SER A 54 -12.22 17.48 -0.88
CA SER A 54 -11.82 18.08 0.40
C SER A 54 -10.85 17.18 1.14
N ALA A 55 -11.15 15.88 1.28
CA ALA A 55 -10.26 14.91 1.93
C ALA A 55 -8.88 14.82 1.24
N ARG A 56 -8.86 14.79 -0.10
CA ARG A 56 -7.62 14.79 -0.89
C ARG A 56 -6.80 16.05 -0.63
N LEU A 57 -7.41 17.23 -0.70
CA LEU A 57 -6.73 18.51 -0.49
C LEU A 57 -6.15 18.60 0.93
N THR A 58 -6.90 18.19 1.95
CA THR A 58 -6.41 18.17 3.34
C THR A 58 -5.16 17.31 3.49
N LYS A 59 -5.12 16.12 2.87
CA LYS A 59 -3.94 15.24 2.93
C LYS A 59 -2.74 15.84 2.19
N VAL A 60 -2.96 16.45 1.02
CA VAL A 60 -1.90 17.15 0.28
C VAL A 60 -1.34 18.33 1.07
N LEU A 61 -2.21 19.13 1.69
CA LEU A 61 -1.79 20.24 2.54
C LEU A 61 -0.95 19.76 3.73
N ALA A 62 -1.37 18.68 4.40
CA ALA A 62 -0.60 18.09 5.50
C ALA A 62 0.80 17.59 5.08
N LEU A 63 0.96 17.13 3.83
CA LEU A 63 2.28 16.81 3.27
C LEU A 63 3.11 18.08 3.04
N HIS A 64 2.50 19.12 2.48
CA HIS A 64 3.18 20.40 2.23
C HIS A 64 3.62 21.08 3.54
N GLU A 65 2.83 21.01 4.60
CA GLU A 65 3.18 21.49 5.95
C GLU A 65 4.42 20.77 6.52
N GLN A 66 4.65 19.53 6.11
CA GLN A 66 5.84 18.75 6.46
C GLN A 66 7.01 18.94 5.48
N GLY A 67 6.89 19.86 4.52
CA GLY A 67 7.90 20.10 3.49
C GLY A 67 8.05 18.93 2.51
N ILE A 68 6.98 18.16 2.26
CA ILE A 68 6.97 17.04 1.33
C ILE A 68 6.16 17.42 0.11
N CYS A 69 6.71 17.17 -1.08
CA CYS A 69 5.97 17.25 -2.33
C CYS A 69 5.87 15.86 -2.95
N HIS A 70 4.64 15.40 -3.15
CA HIS A 70 4.39 14.07 -3.68
C HIS A 70 4.88 13.91 -5.12
N GLY A 71 4.69 14.92 -5.97
CA GLY A 71 5.12 14.93 -7.38
C GLY A 71 4.32 14.03 -8.34
N ASP A 72 3.40 13.21 -7.83
CA ASP A 72 2.59 12.27 -8.63
C ASP A 72 1.21 12.00 -7.98
N ILE A 73 0.40 13.04 -7.81
CA ILE A 73 -0.96 12.85 -7.26
C ILE A 73 -1.90 12.40 -8.38
N SER A 74 -2.12 11.09 -8.46
CA SER A 74 -3.02 10.45 -9.42
C SER A 74 -4.03 9.53 -8.71
N HIS A 75 -5.03 9.04 -9.43
CA HIS A 75 -6.03 8.09 -8.91
C HIS A 75 -5.41 6.76 -8.45
N ALA A 76 -4.23 6.40 -8.96
CA ALA A 76 -3.48 5.20 -8.56
C ALA A 76 -2.79 5.37 -7.21
N ASN A 77 -2.41 6.60 -6.85
CA ASN A 77 -1.67 6.91 -5.62
C ASN A 77 -2.58 7.45 -4.51
N ILE A 78 -3.90 7.36 -4.67
CA ILE A 78 -4.86 7.70 -3.63
C ILE A 78 -5.61 6.42 -3.27
N ALA A 79 -5.36 5.94 -2.06
CA ALA A 79 -6.01 4.78 -1.50
C ALA A 79 -7.06 5.19 -0.47
N LEU A 80 -8.06 4.33 -0.30
CA LEU A 80 -9.07 4.49 0.72
C LEU A 80 -8.73 3.65 1.96
N GLY A 81 -9.39 3.95 3.07
CA GLY A 81 -9.24 3.19 4.29
C GLY A 81 -9.65 1.73 4.14
N VAL A 82 -9.03 0.86 4.92
CA VAL A 82 -9.41 -0.56 5.03
C VAL A 82 -10.66 -0.67 5.92
N HIS A 83 -11.60 -1.53 5.57
CA HIS A 83 -12.72 -1.87 6.45
C HIS A 83 -12.17 -2.64 7.67
N PRO A 84 -12.61 -2.39 8.92
CA PRO A 84 -11.97 -2.96 10.12
C PRO A 84 -11.82 -4.49 10.10
N GLU A 85 -12.79 -5.18 9.52
CA GLU A 85 -12.84 -6.63 9.39
C GLU A 85 -12.08 -7.15 8.16
N ALA A 86 -11.70 -6.31 7.21
CA ALA A 86 -11.14 -6.73 5.92
C ALA A 86 -9.86 -7.55 6.07
N LEU A 87 -8.97 -7.17 6.99
CA LEU A 87 -7.76 -7.95 7.27
C LEU A 87 -8.14 -9.30 7.86
N HIS A 88 -9.01 -9.31 8.87
CA HIS A 88 -9.44 -10.55 9.49
C HIS A 88 -10.10 -11.45 8.44
N GLU A 89 -11.09 -10.98 7.69
CA GLU A 89 -11.80 -11.77 6.68
C GLU A 89 -10.89 -12.26 5.54
N THR A 90 -9.97 -11.41 5.08
CA THR A 90 -9.04 -11.77 3.99
C THR A 90 -8.08 -12.88 4.43
N PHE A 91 -7.60 -12.83 5.68
CA PHE A 91 -6.64 -13.80 6.22
C PHE A 91 -7.28 -14.89 7.10
N ARG A 92 -8.61 -14.89 7.29
CA ARG A 92 -9.33 -15.85 8.14
C ARG A 92 -9.42 -17.24 7.53
N TRP A 93 -9.37 -17.32 6.21
CA TRP A 93 -9.46 -18.57 5.44
C TRP A 93 -8.28 -18.69 4.48
N ASP A 94 -7.06 -18.57 5.01
CA ASP A 94 -5.80 -18.56 4.24
C ASP A 94 -5.47 -19.93 3.57
N ASP A 95 -6.47 -20.54 2.94
CA ASP A 95 -6.39 -21.71 2.06
C ASP A 95 -6.28 -21.27 0.58
N ARG A 96 -6.26 -19.95 0.30
CA ARG A 96 -6.29 -19.35 -1.06
C ARG A 96 -5.12 -18.43 -1.38
N SER A 97 -4.11 -18.32 -0.53
CA SER A 97 -2.82 -17.82 -0.96
C SER A 97 -2.25 -18.81 -1.99
N TYR A 98 -2.50 -18.57 -3.28
CA TYR A 98 -1.80 -19.29 -4.32
C TYR A 98 -0.33 -18.89 -4.24
N ILE A 99 0.48 -19.75 -3.62
CA ILE A 99 1.92 -19.73 -3.80
C ILE A 99 2.14 -20.21 -5.23
N GLN A 100 2.18 -19.28 -6.19
CA GLN A 100 2.73 -19.58 -7.50
C GLN A 100 4.26 -19.60 -7.35
N LEU A 101 4.77 -20.69 -6.76
CA LEU A 101 6.14 -21.09 -6.99
C LEU A 101 6.20 -21.42 -8.48
N VAL A 102 6.71 -20.48 -9.28
CA VAL A 102 7.17 -20.79 -10.63
C VAL A 102 8.02 -22.04 -10.49
N GLU A 103 7.66 -23.13 -11.18
CA GLU A 103 8.34 -24.42 -11.04
C GLU A 103 9.83 -24.23 -11.32
N VAL A 104 10.62 -24.24 -10.25
CA VAL A 104 12.07 -24.16 -10.31
C VAL A 104 12.57 -25.50 -9.76
N PRO A 105 13.25 -26.33 -10.58
CA PRO A 105 13.75 -27.60 -10.10
C PRO A 105 14.80 -27.38 -9.00
N GLY A 106 14.52 -27.88 -7.79
CA GLY A 106 15.41 -27.84 -6.63
C GLY A 106 14.67 -27.68 -5.30
N PRO A 107 15.32 -27.96 -4.15
CA PRO A 107 14.75 -27.63 -2.85
C PRO A 107 14.60 -26.10 -2.71
N PRO A 108 13.52 -25.60 -2.08
CA PRO A 108 13.34 -24.17 -1.88
C PRO A 108 14.50 -23.59 -1.05
N PRO A 109 14.94 -22.36 -1.32
CA PRO A 109 16.02 -21.75 -0.56
C PRO A 109 15.64 -21.58 0.92
N PRO A 110 16.62 -21.60 1.84
CA PRO A 110 16.36 -21.36 3.26
C PRO A 110 15.80 -19.94 3.46
N ARG A 111 14.69 -19.87 4.19
CA ARG A 111 13.96 -18.64 4.52
C ARG A 111 14.84 -17.69 5.34
N PRO A 112 14.94 -16.40 5.00
CA PRO A 112 15.52 -15.40 5.90
C PRO A 112 14.74 -15.36 7.22
N ALA A 113 15.43 -15.30 8.35
CA ALA A 113 14.83 -15.46 9.69
C ALA A 113 13.64 -14.53 10.02
N ASN A 114 13.48 -13.43 9.27
CA ASN A 114 12.53 -12.35 9.55
C ASN A 114 11.41 -12.19 8.51
N LEU A 115 11.30 -13.10 7.53
CA LEU A 115 10.24 -13.06 6.52
C LEU A 115 9.07 -13.95 6.96
N PRO A 116 7.81 -13.48 6.97
CA PRO A 116 6.66 -14.37 7.15
C PRO A 116 6.69 -15.48 6.10
N GLU A 117 6.08 -16.62 6.43
CA GLU A 117 6.10 -17.88 5.65
C GLU A 117 5.56 -17.71 4.22
N TYR A 118 4.85 -16.61 3.95
CA TYR A 118 4.20 -16.31 2.69
C TYR A 118 4.33 -14.81 2.37
N ILE A 119 4.65 -14.50 1.11
CA ILE A 119 4.27 -13.22 0.51
C ILE A 119 2.88 -13.48 -0.06
N VAL A 120 1.82 -13.10 0.66
CA VAL A 120 0.47 -13.21 0.10
C VAL A 120 0.32 -12.12 -0.95
N PHE A 121 0.32 -12.54 -2.21
CA PHE A 121 -0.18 -11.70 -3.30
C PHE A 121 -1.71 -11.77 -3.30
N HIS A 122 -2.37 -10.69 -2.90
CA HIS A 122 -3.80 -10.54 -3.12
C HIS A 122 -4.03 -9.90 -4.49
N GLN A 123 -4.64 -10.67 -5.39
CA GLN A 123 -5.06 -10.18 -6.71
C GLN A 123 -6.09 -9.05 -6.61
N PHE A 124 -6.85 -9.00 -5.52
CA PHE A 124 -7.87 -8.00 -5.27
C PHE A 124 -7.50 -7.14 -4.06
N PRO A 125 -7.75 -5.82 -4.10
CA PRO A 125 -7.49 -4.95 -2.96
C PRO A 125 -8.34 -5.36 -1.75
N LEU A 126 -7.83 -5.08 -0.56
CA LEU A 126 -8.57 -5.29 0.69
C LEU A 126 -9.92 -4.57 0.65
N GLN A 127 -10.92 -5.18 1.29
CA GLN A 127 -12.22 -4.54 1.41
C GLN A 127 -12.06 -3.15 2.02
N THR A 128 -12.64 -2.19 1.30
CA THR A 128 -12.41 -0.77 1.51
C THR A 128 -13.56 -0.16 2.28
N ASN A 129 -13.24 0.69 3.27
CA ASN A 129 -14.23 1.56 3.89
C ASN A 129 -14.60 2.67 2.91
N ARG A 130 -15.82 2.61 2.38
CA ARG A 130 -16.32 3.53 1.34
C ARG A 130 -16.96 4.79 1.91
N ASP A 131 -17.26 4.77 3.21
CA ASP A 131 -18.09 5.76 3.89
C ASP A 131 -17.23 6.73 4.71
N ASP A 132 -16.09 6.26 5.22
CA ASP A 132 -15.15 7.09 5.97
C ASP A 132 -13.98 7.58 5.11
N LEU A 133 -14.14 8.78 4.55
CA LEU A 133 -13.09 9.46 3.76
C LEU A 133 -11.97 10.07 4.62
N SER A 134 -12.09 10.07 5.96
CA SER A 134 -10.98 10.52 6.83
C SER A 134 -9.78 9.55 6.77
N LEU A 135 -10.08 8.28 6.48
CA LEU A 135 -9.11 7.21 6.26
C LEU A 135 -8.49 7.22 4.86
N LEU A 136 -8.86 8.18 4.00
CA LEU A 136 -8.20 8.38 2.72
C LEU A 136 -6.72 8.61 2.95
N ASP A 137 -5.91 7.92 2.15
CA ASP A 137 -4.47 8.05 2.20
C ASP A 137 -3.86 8.24 0.81
N ILE A 138 -2.70 8.87 0.81
CA ILE A 138 -1.88 9.09 -0.36
C ILE A 138 -0.70 8.11 -0.27
N ILE A 139 -0.55 7.23 -1.25
CA ILE A 139 0.56 6.27 -1.32
C ILE A 139 1.83 7.04 -1.71
N ASP A 140 2.64 7.41 -0.71
CA ASP A 140 3.70 8.40 -0.90
C ASP A 140 5.10 7.81 -1.00
N PHE A 141 5.73 7.98 -2.16
CA PHE A 141 7.17 7.76 -2.38
C PHE A 141 7.92 9.07 -2.75
N GLY A 142 7.27 10.21 -2.52
CA GLY A 142 7.60 11.53 -3.03
C GLY A 142 8.99 12.06 -2.68
N LYS A 143 9.22 13.32 -3.02
CA LYS A 143 10.52 13.99 -2.80
C LYS A 143 10.36 15.04 -1.70
N GLY A 144 11.37 15.15 -0.83
CA GLY A 144 11.41 16.24 0.14
C GLY A 144 11.59 17.56 -0.62
N LEU A 145 10.93 18.62 -0.18
CA LEU A 145 11.06 19.96 -0.77
C LEU A 145 12.41 20.63 -0.46
N SER A 146 13.32 19.93 0.22
CA SER A 146 14.66 20.40 0.59
C SER A 146 15.77 19.48 0.05
N GLY A 147 16.45 19.97 -1.01
CA GLY A 147 17.86 19.71 -1.32
C GLY A 147 18.17 18.75 -2.48
N GLY A 148 18.78 19.28 -3.55
CA GLY A 148 19.77 18.56 -4.35
C GLY A 148 21.13 18.50 -3.65
#